data_AF-A0A558DDH4-F1
#
_entry.id   AF-A0A558DDH4-F1
#
_cell.length_a   1.000
_cell.length_b   1.000
_cell.length_c   1.000
_cell.angle_alpha   90.00
_cell.angle_beta   90.00
_cell.angle_gamma   90.00
#
_symmetry.space_group_name_H-M   'P 1'
#
loop_
_entity.id
_entity.type
_entity.pdbx_description
1 polymer ?
#
loop_
_entity_poly.entity_id
_entity_poly.type
_entity_poly.pdbx_seq_one_letter_code
_entity_poly.pdbx_strand_id
1 'polypeptide(L)'
;AGSWARRQAHEAAIHRLNAEHALAGSADASAVPSLVFDPGFAADGIDELITRVLPTAGRWREGTVTGTVVLHAADAGQTWTVRVVPGEPPRLEHGGGLDADTTIAGTADAVYRRVWRRPSHAVVTGNAQLLEPLAGP
;
A
#
# COMPACT_ATOMS: atom_id res chain seq x y z
N ALA A 1 -1.27 21.59 10.31
CA ALA A 1 -2.66 21.17 10.58
C ALA A 1 -3.13 20.05 9.65
N GLY A 2 -2.96 20.14 8.32
CA GLY A 2 -3.51 19.16 7.36
C GLY A 2 -3.00 17.72 7.49
N SER A 3 -1.78 17.51 7.98
CA SER A 3 -1.23 16.15 8.09
C SER A 3 -1.90 15.29 9.18
N TRP A 4 -2.49 15.89 10.21
CA TRP A 4 -3.22 15.13 11.23
C TRP A 4 -4.59 14.72 10.71
N ALA A 5 -5.31 15.65 10.08
CA ALA A 5 -6.60 15.35 9.45
C ALA A 5 -6.46 14.27 8.36
N ARG A 6 -5.42 14.32 7.52
CA ARG A 6 -5.10 13.29 6.52
C ARG A 6 -4.94 11.91 7.17
N ARG A 7 -4.11 11.81 8.22
CA ARG A 7 -3.91 10.57 8.97
C ARG A 7 -5.22 10.02 9.56
N GLN A 8 -6.00 10.88 10.22
CA GLN A 8 -7.26 10.45 10.84
C GLN A 8 -8.29 9.98 9.81
N ALA A 9 -8.31 10.57 8.61
CA ALA A 9 -9.18 10.10 7.53
C ALA A 9 -8.82 8.67 7.09
N HIS A 10 -7.53 8.38 6.89
CA HIS A 10 -7.06 7.04 6.52
C HIS A 10 -7.26 6.00 7.64
N GLU A 11 -7.02 6.38 8.90
CA GLU A 11 -7.30 5.50 10.04
C GLU A 11 -8.80 5.15 10.12
N ALA A 12 -9.68 6.15 10.04
CA ALA A 12 -11.12 5.93 10.07
C ALA A 12 -11.60 5.04 8.90
N ALA A 13 -11.07 5.26 7.70
CA ALA A 13 -11.39 4.47 6.52
C ALA A 13 -11.00 2.99 6.68
N ILE A 14 -9.77 2.71 7.13
CA ILE A 14 -9.29 1.34 7.37
C ILE A 14 -10.06 0.66 8.50
N HIS A 15 -10.39 1.38 9.57
CA HIS A 15 -11.20 0.81 10.66
C HIS A 15 -12.64 0.51 10.24
N ARG A 16 -13.24 1.36 9.39
CA ARG A 16 -14.53 1.07 8.78
C ARG A 16 -14.48 -0.21 7.94
N LEU A 17 -13.47 -0.35 7.08
CA LEU A 17 -13.30 -1.56 6.26
C LEU A 17 -13.17 -2.82 7.13
N ASN A 18 -12.42 -2.74 8.23
CA ASN A 18 -12.31 -3.85 9.18
C ASN A 18 -13.67 -4.22 9.79
N ALA A 19 -14.50 -3.23 10.13
CA ALA A 19 -15.83 -3.48 10.66
C ALA A 19 -16.76 -4.11 9.60
N GLU A 20 -16.66 -3.71 8.34
CA GLU A 20 -17.42 -4.31 7.23
C GLU A 20 -17.06 -5.79 7.02
N HIS A 21 -15.76 -6.14 7.03
CA HIS A 21 -15.33 -7.55 6.98
C HIS A 21 -15.78 -8.36 8.20
N ALA A 22 -15.70 -7.77 9.41
CA ALA A 22 -16.16 -8.42 10.62
C ALA A 22 -17.68 -8.69 10.57
N LEU A 23 -18.47 -7.74 10.06
CA LEU A 23 -19.91 -7.90 9.86
C LEU A 23 -20.22 -9.01 8.83
N ALA A 24 -19.43 -9.12 7.77
CA ALA A 24 -19.55 -10.19 6.78
C ALA A 24 -19.06 -11.56 7.31
N GLY A 25 -18.36 -11.59 8.45
CA GLY A 25 -17.80 -12.82 9.04
C GLY A 25 -16.72 -13.48 8.20
N SER A 26 -16.07 -12.74 7.29
CA SER A 26 -15.11 -13.29 6.34
C SER A 26 -13.95 -12.35 6.05
N ALA A 27 -12.75 -12.94 5.98
CA ALA A 27 -11.53 -12.27 5.54
C ALA A 27 -11.29 -12.43 4.02
N ASP A 28 -12.25 -12.98 3.27
CA ASP A 28 -12.19 -12.99 1.82
C ASP A 28 -12.34 -11.56 1.28
N ALA A 29 -11.53 -11.18 0.28
CA ALA A 29 -11.59 -9.88 -0.35
C ALA A 29 -12.95 -9.59 -0.99
N SER A 30 -13.66 -10.62 -1.46
CA SER A 30 -15.00 -10.48 -2.04
C SER A 30 -16.13 -10.40 -1.00
N ALA A 31 -15.82 -10.50 0.30
CA ALA A 31 -16.83 -10.40 1.36
C ALA A 31 -17.42 -8.99 1.52
N VAL A 32 -16.71 -7.98 1.01
CA VAL A 32 -17.13 -6.59 0.93
C VAL A 32 -17.07 -6.12 -0.52
N PRO A 33 -17.80 -5.06 -0.91
CA PRO A 33 -17.74 -4.55 -2.29
C PRO A 33 -16.31 -4.24 -2.74
N SER A 34 -16.04 -4.49 -4.03
CA SER A 34 -14.92 -3.88 -4.73
C SER A 34 -15.17 -2.37 -4.87
N LEU A 35 -14.12 -1.54 -4.83
CA LEU A 35 -14.22 -0.08 -4.99
C LEU A 35 -15.01 0.61 -3.86
N VAL A 36 -14.65 0.31 -2.61
CA VAL A 36 -15.23 0.99 -1.42
C VAL A 36 -14.73 2.43 -1.34
N PHE A 37 -13.49 2.66 -1.76
CA PHE A 37 -12.85 3.96 -1.70
C PHE A 37 -12.82 4.65 -3.07
N ASP A 38 -13.01 5.97 -3.04
CA ASP A 38 -12.75 6.84 -4.18
C ASP A 38 -11.28 6.68 -4.65
N PRO A 39 -11.00 6.61 -5.97
CA PRO A 39 -9.64 6.41 -6.46
C PRO A 39 -8.63 7.45 -5.99
N GLY A 40 -9.04 8.73 -5.89
CA GLY A 40 -8.17 9.80 -5.40
C GLY A 40 -7.86 9.67 -3.91
N PHE A 41 -8.86 9.31 -3.10
CA PHE A 41 -8.66 9.02 -1.68
C PHE A 41 -7.72 7.83 -1.46
N ALA A 42 -7.93 6.74 -2.19
CA ALA A 42 -7.11 5.54 -2.09
C ALA A 42 -5.66 5.78 -2.55
N ALA A 43 -5.47 6.54 -3.64
CA ALA A 43 -4.15 6.97 -4.10
C ALA A 43 -3.43 7.84 -3.07
N ASP A 44 -4.13 8.79 -2.43
CA ASP A 44 -3.57 9.59 -1.33
C ASP A 44 -3.13 8.72 -0.15
N GLY A 45 -3.88 7.65 0.16
CA GLY A 45 -3.53 6.71 1.23
C GLY A 45 -2.34 5.80 0.91
N ILE A 46 -2.12 5.47 -0.36
CA ILE A 46 -0.91 4.78 -0.83
C ILE A 46 0.29 5.73 -0.69
N ASP A 47 0.16 6.98 -1.15
CA ASP A 47 1.20 7.99 -1.00
C ASP A 47 1.55 8.25 0.47
N GLU A 48 0.55 8.35 1.36
CA GLU A 48 0.77 8.57 2.79
C GLU A 48 1.54 7.40 3.42
N LEU A 49 1.20 6.17 3.03
CA LEU A 49 1.89 4.99 3.52
C LEU A 49 3.38 5.08 3.17
N ILE A 50 3.69 5.33 1.90
CA ILE A 50 5.07 5.32 1.39
C ILE A 50 5.87 6.48 1.97
N THR A 51 5.31 7.69 1.97
CA THR A 51 6.04 8.91 2.34
C THR A 51 6.15 9.13 3.85
N ARG A 52 5.23 8.57 4.64
CA ARG A 52 5.12 8.87 6.08
C ARG A 52 5.13 7.64 6.97
N VAL A 53 4.35 6.60 6.65
CA VAL A 53 4.20 5.43 7.53
C VAL A 53 5.44 4.56 7.50
N LEU A 54 5.87 4.13 6.32
CA LEU A 54 6.97 3.19 6.20
C LEU A 54 8.27 3.74 6.79
N PRO A 55 8.66 5.01 6.54
CA PRO A 55 9.86 5.56 7.17
C PRO A 55 9.81 5.57 8.70
N THR A 56 8.61 5.72 9.28
CA THR A 56 8.43 5.86 10.75
C THR A 56 8.13 4.52 11.45
N ALA A 57 7.63 3.51 10.73
CA ALA A 57 7.21 2.22 11.29
C ALA A 57 8.37 1.28 11.67
N GLY A 58 9.58 1.50 11.14
CA GLY A 58 10.79 0.78 11.54
C GLY A 58 10.95 -0.67 11.04
N ARG A 59 9.93 -1.25 10.40
CA ARG A 59 9.98 -2.64 9.85
C ARG A 59 11.14 -2.90 8.88
N TRP A 60 11.56 -1.87 8.16
CA TRP A 60 12.69 -1.93 7.23
C TRP A 60 14.06 -2.20 7.89
N ARG A 61 14.17 -2.04 9.22
CA ARG A 61 15.43 -2.28 9.96
C ARG A 61 15.86 -3.75 9.95
N GLU A 62 14.89 -4.66 9.83
CA GLU A 62 15.12 -6.11 9.81
C GLU A 62 15.15 -6.67 8.38
N GLY A 63 14.88 -5.83 7.37
CA GLY A 63 14.88 -6.23 5.97
C GLY A 63 16.29 -6.62 5.51
N THR A 64 16.39 -7.76 4.83
CA THR A 64 17.66 -8.30 4.28
C THR A 64 17.75 -8.19 2.76
N VAL A 65 16.65 -7.82 2.11
CA VAL A 65 16.52 -7.77 0.66
C VAL A 65 16.73 -6.37 0.11
N THR A 66 17.32 -6.32 -1.09
CA THR A 66 17.52 -5.10 -1.86
C THR A 66 16.76 -5.22 -3.17
N GLY A 67 15.97 -4.21 -3.53
CA GLY A 67 15.32 -4.17 -4.84
C GLY A 67 14.39 -2.97 -5.01
N THR A 68 13.60 -3.03 -6.08
CA THR A 68 12.64 -1.98 -6.45
C THR A 68 11.23 -2.57 -6.53
N VAL A 69 10.29 -1.89 -5.86
CA VAL A 69 8.87 -2.23 -5.86
C VAL A 69 8.08 -1.16 -6.57
N VAL A 70 7.30 -1.54 -7.59
CA VAL A 70 6.36 -0.65 -8.26
C VAL A 70 4.95 -0.90 -7.74
N LEU A 71 4.24 0.18 -7.41
CA LEU A 71 2.83 0.17 -7.11
C LEU A 71 2.10 0.91 -8.22
N HIS A 72 1.11 0.28 -8.84
CA HIS A 72 0.38 0.85 -9.96
C HIS A 72 -1.13 0.81 -9.70
N ALA A 73 -1.73 1.99 -9.51
CA ALA A 73 -3.17 2.19 -9.37
C ALA A 73 -3.74 2.70 -10.70
N ALA A 74 -4.27 1.78 -11.50
CA ALA A 74 -4.59 2.04 -12.91
C ALA A 74 -5.74 3.04 -13.11
N ASP A 75 -6.77 2.96 -12.26
CA ASP A 75 -7.95 3.84 -12.27
C ASP A 75 -7.65 5.26 -11.74
N ALA A 76 -6.63 5.42 -10.91
CA ALA A 76 -6.12 6.72 -10.48
C ALA A 76 -5.06 7.29 -11.44
N GLY A 77 -4.54 6.49 -12.38
CA GLY A 77 -3.44 6.87 -13.27
C GLY A 77 -2.15 7.20 -12.51
N GLN A 78 -1.91 6.54 -11.37
CA GLN A 78 -0.77 6.81 -10.49
C GLN A 78 0.13 5.59 -10.36
N THR A 79 1.45 5.85 -10.32
CA THR A 79 2.49 4.85 -10.12
C THR A 79 3.50 5.35 -9.11
N TRP A 80 3.87 4.51 -8.16
CA TRP A 80 4.95 4.77 -7.20
C TRP A 80 6.06 3.74 -7.40
N THR A 81 7.30 4.21 -7.48
CA THR A 81 8.48 3.34 -7.49
C THR A 81 9.18 3.50 -6.14
N VAL A 82 9.33 2.38 -5.42
CA VAL A 82 9.89 2.36 -4.07
C VAL A 82 11.16 1.53 -4.05
N ARG A 83 12.27 2.15 -3.68
CA ARG A 83 13.54 1.49 -3.46
C ARG A 83 13.61 0.96 -2.04
N VAL A 84 13.95 -0.33 -1.92
CA VAL A 84 14.12 -1.04 -0.65
C VAL A 84 15.59 -1.41 -0.48
N VAL A 85 16.22 -0.91 0.59
CA VAL A 85 17.62 -1.20 0.92
C VAL A 85 17.69 -1.64 2.40
N PRO A 86 18.43 -2.71 2.73
CA PRO A 86 18.61 -3.18 4.10
C PRO A 86 19.12 -2.08 5.04
N GLY A 87 18.47 -1.94 6.19
CA GLY A 87 18.86 -0.96 7.21
C GLY A 87 18.52 0.48 6.88
N GLU A 88 17.80 0.74 5.78
CA GLU A 88 17.40 2.08 5.37
C GLU A 88 15.88 2.20 5.20
N PRO A 89 15.28 3.36 5.53
CA PRO A 89 13.88 3.63 5.20
C PRO A 89 13.62 3.44 3.69
N PRO A 90 12.50 2.81 3.28
CA PRO A 90 12.10 2.77 1.89
C PRO A 90 11.93 4.17 1.32
N ARG A 91 12.36 4.39 0.07
CA ARG A 91 12.34 5.72 -0.56
C ARG A 91 11.63 5.70 -1.90
N LEU A 92 10.87 6.75 -2.17
CA LEU A 92 10.33 7.00 -3.50
C LEU A 92 11.47 7.35 -4.46
N GLU A 93 11.48 6.69 -5.61
CA GLU A 93 12.33 7.03 -6.74
C GLU A 93 11.49 7.76 -7.80
N HIS A 94 12.03 8.88 -8.28
CA HIS A 94 11.44 9.62 -9.40
C HIS A 94 12.04 9.07 -10.70
N GLY A 95 11.19 8.76 -11.69
CA GLY A 95 11.63 8.29 -13.00
C GLY A 95 11.99 6.80 -13.07
N GLY A 96 11.40 5.97 -12.20
CA GLY A 96 11.59 4.52 -12.18
C GLY A 96 11.35 3.86 -13.55
N GLY A 97 12.25 2.95 -13.94
CA GLY A 97 12.15 2.18 -15.18
C GLY A 97 11.11 1.06 -15.09
N LEU A 98 10.81 0.44 -16.25
CA LEU A 98 9.85 -0.66 -16.40
C LEU A 98 10.32 -1.98 -15.74
N ASP A 99 11.59 -2.09 -15.38
CA ASP A 99 12.17 -3.26 -14.71
C ASP A 99 12.10 -3.07 -13.19
N ALA A 100 10.95 -3.43 -12.61
CA ALA A 100 10.81 -3.57 -11.17
C ALA A 100 10.97 -5.04 -10.75
N ASP A 101 11.68 -5.28 -9.65
CA ASP A 101 11.82 -6.62 -9.08
C ASP A 101 10.47 -7.17 -8.57
N THR A 102 9.58 -6.28 -8.14
CA THR A 102 8.23 -6.60 -7.66
C THR A 102 7.23 -5.55 -8.09
N THR A 103 6.03 -5.97 -8.50
CA THR A 103 4.92 -5.07 -8.81
C THR A 103 3.68 -5.41 -7.99
N ILE A 104 2.99 -4.39 -7.48
CA ILE A 104 1.64 -4.45 -6.93
C ILE A 104 0.74 -3.62 -7.87
N ALA A 105 -0.22 -4.26 -8.55
CA ALA A 105 -1.07 -3.58 -9.52
C ALA A 105 -2.57 -3.86 -9.30
N GLY A 106 -3.41 -2.88 -9.61
CA GLY A 106 -4.86 -3.01 -9.55
C GLY A 106 -5.56 -1.66 -9.59
N THR A 107 -6.79 -1.63 -9.09
CA THR A 107 -7.48 -0.38 -8.75
C THR A 107 -6.81 0.27 -7.54
N ALA A 108 -6.94 1.57 -7.37
CA ALA A 108 -6.41 2.31 -6.24
C ALA A 108 -6.93 1.73 -4.92
N ASP A 109 -8.22 1.39 -4.86
CA ASP A 109 -8.84 0.70 -3.72
C ASP A 109 -8.13 -0.63 -3.41
N ALA A 110 -7.89 -1.48 -4.42
CA ALA A 110 -7.24 -2.77 -4.22
C ALA A 110 -5.78 -2.59 -3.74
N VAL A 111 -5.02 -1.71 -4.39
CA VAL A 111 -3.63 -1.43 -4.02
C VAL A 111 -3.56 -0.85 -2.60
N TYR A 112 -4.42 0.12 -2.28
CA TYR A 112 -4.53 0.73 -0.96
C TYR A 112 -4.81 -0.32 0.13
N ARG A 113 -5.84 -1.17 -0.05
CA ARG A 113 -6.12 -2.27 0.89
C ARG A 113 -4.91 -3.19 1.04
N ARG A 114 -4.24 -3.55 -0.05
CA ARG A 114 -3.09 -4.46 -0.04
C ARG A 114 -1.95 -3.90 0.80
N VAL A 115 -1.56 -2.65 0.56
CA VAL A 115 -0.41 -2.04 1.23
C VAL A 115 -0.69 -1.72 2.71
N TRP A 116 -1.97 -1.52 3.05
CA TRP A 116 -2.47 -1.44 4.43
C TRP A 116 -2.88 -2.81 5.01
N ARG A 117 -2.42 -3.92 4.42
CA ARG A 117 -2.59 -5.31 4.91
C ARG A 117 -4.05 -5.72 5.16
N ARG A 118 -4.95 -5.35 4.26
CA ARG A 118 -6.35 -5.79 4.26
C ARG A 118 -6.62 -6.74 3.09
N PRO A 119 -7.69 -7.55 3.17
CA PRO A 119 -8.12 -8.38 2.05
C PRO A 119 -8.24 -7.53 0.77
N SER A 120 -7.63 -8.03 -0.31
CA SER A 120 -7.44 -7.25 -1.53
C SER A 120 -7.34 -8.15 -2.76
N HIS A 121 -7.81 -7.63 -3.89
CA HIS A 121 -7.66 -8.20 -5.22
C HIS A 121 -6.43 -7.66 -5.99
N ALA A 122 -5.56 -6.87 -5.34
CA ALA A 122 -4.34 -6.39 -5.98
C ALA A 122 -3.45 -7.57 -6.41
N VAL A 123 -2.99 -7.53 -7.66
CA VAL A 123 -2.11 -8.54 -8.22
C VAL A 123 -0.68 -8.22 -7.80
N VAL A 124 0.01 -9.22 -7.27
CA VAL A 124 1.44 -9.12 -6.93
C VAL A 124 2.23 -10.04 -7.84
N THR A 125 3.26 -9.50 -8.48
CA THR A 125 4.20 -10.24 -9.33
C THR A 125 5.63 -9.93 -8.93
N GLY A 126 6.56 -10.86 -9.22
CA GLY A 126 7.98 -10.71 -8.89
C GLY A 126 8.36 -11.23 -7.50
N ASN A 127 9.38 -10.64 -6.89
CA ASN A 127 9.95 -11.11 -5.62
C ASN A 127 9.14 -10.65 -4.39
N ALA A 128 8.29 -11.53 -3.86
CA ALA A 128 7.43 -11.23 -2.71
C ALA A 128 8.20 -10.83 -1.42
N GLN A 129 9.48 -11.21 -1.27
CA GLN A 129 10.27 -10.83 -0.10
C GLN A 129 10.46 -9.30 0.00
N LEU A 130 10.42 -8.58 -1.13
CA LEU A 130 10.51 -7.12 -1.15
C LEU A 130 9.29 -6.42 -0.52
N LEU A 131 8.21 -7.16 -0.22
CA LEU A 131 7.01 -6.60 0.39
C LEU A 131 7.06 -6.56 1.93
N GLU A 132 7.91 -7.36 2.58
CA GLU A 132 7.99 -7.39 4.04
C GLU A 132 8.36 -6.01 4.64
N PRO A 133 9.35 -5.28 4.09
CA PRO A 133 9.70 -3.94 4.57
C PRO A 133 8.63 -2.88 4.27
N LEU A 134 7.71 -3.15 3.32
CA LEU A 134 6.68 -2.24 2.84
C LEU A 134 5.29 -2.49 3.46
N ALA A 135 5.20 -3.44 4.39
CA ALA A 135 3.94 -3.77 5.02
C ALA A 135 3.49 -2.65 5.98
N GLY A 136 2.34 -2.03 5.70
CA GLY A 136 1.68 -1.11 6.64
C GLY A 136 1.24 -1.79 7.94
N PRO A 137 0.64 -1.05 8.88
CA PRO A 137 0.05 -1.61 10.10
C PRO A 137 -1.15 -2.54 9.84
#